data_AF-A0A951JHM1-F1
#
_entry.id   AF-A0A951JHM1-F1
#
_cell.length_a   1.000
_cell.length_b   1.000
_cell.length_c   1.000
_cell.angle_alpha   90.00
_cell.angle_beta   90.00
_cell.angle_gamma   90.00
#
_symmetry.space_group_name_H-M   'P 1'
#
loop_
_entity.id
_entity.type
_entity.pdbx_description
1 polymer ?
#
loop_
_entity_poly.entity_id
_entity_poly.type
_entity_poly.pdbx_seq_one_letter_code
_entity_poly.pdbx_strand_id
1 'polypeptide(L)'
;MTMTAEATPRVAPEAARSLNLRALLEEMIEKGASDLHVTAGERPKLRIDGHITDSGADHVLTPKDCLQLTYSILTENQKKRFETEDELDFSF
;
A
#
# COMPACT_ATOMS: atom_id res chain seq x y z
N MET A 1 -28.13 23.92 35.71
CA MET A 1 -27.53 22.71 36.31
C MET A 1 -27.38 21.71 35.18
N THR A 2 -26.12 21.44 34.78
CA THR A 2 -25.61 20.47 33.76
C THR A 2 -26.25 20.57 32.36
N MET A 3 -25.66 21.06 31.27
CA MET A 3 -24.30 21.00 30.70
C MET A 3 -23.58 19.64 30.85
N THR A 4 -23.67 18.84 29.78
CA THR A 4 -22.73 17.78 29.36
C THR A 4 -23.02 17.57 27.86
N ALA A 5 -22.34 18.17 26.89
CA ALA A 5 -20.96 17.97 26.42
C ALA A 5 -20.65 16.51 26.06
N GLU A 6 -20.63 16.19 24.76
CA GLU A 6 -19.66 15.32 24.07
C GLU A 6 -20.04 15.32 22.56
N ALA A 7 -19.59 16.32 21.81
CA ALA A 7 -18.35 16.24 21.04
C ALA A 7 -18.31 15.04 20.09
N THR A 8 -18.91 15.22 18.90
CA THR A 8 -18.47 14.47 17.72
C THR A 8 -17.00 14.82 17.45
N PRO A 9 -16.17 13.87 17.00
CA PRO A 9 -15.23 14.16 15.96
C PRO A 9 -15.73 13.46 14.71
N ARG A 10 -16.44 14.26 13.90
CA ARG A 10 -16.31 14.35 12.45
C ARG A 10 -15.39 13.26 11.91
N VAL A 11 -15.97 12.27 11.21
CA VAL A 11 -15.20 11.43 10.28
C VAL A 11 -14.29 12.38 9.51
N ALA A 12 -12.99 12.30 9.81
CA ALA A 12 -12.00 13.11 9.14
C ALA A 12 -12.16 12.86 7.63
N PRO A 13 -11.95 13.87 6.78
CA PRO A 13 -11.97 13.61 5.35
C PRO A 13 -10.99 12.45 5.12
N GLU A 14 -11.42 11.52 4.28
CA GLU A 14 -10.68 10.43 3.66
C GLU A 14 -9.51 11.04 2.88
N ALA A 15 -8.58 11.63 3.63
CA ALA A 15 -7.43 12.35 3.13
C ALA A 15 -6.49 11.26 2.72
N ALA A 16 -6.57 10.89 1.43
CA ALA A 16 -5.58 10.21 0.63
C ALA A 16 -4.34 9.91 1.46
N ARG A 17 -4.37 8.80 2.20
CA ARG A 17 -3.23 8.37 3.00
C ARG A 17 -2.18 8.10 1.95
N SER A 18 -1.20 9.00 1.86
CA SER A 18 -0.19 9.01 0.81
C SER A 18 0.36 7.60 0.71
N LEU A 19 0.02 6.93 -0.39
CA LEU A 19 0.16 5.50 -0.49
C LEU A 19 1.65 5.20 -0.54
N ASN A 20 2.15 4.66 0.57
CA ASN A 20 3.57 4.49 0.82
C ASN A 20 3.84 3.01 0.99
N LEU A 21 4.75 2.46 0.18
CA LEU A 21 5.09 1.05 0.23
C LEU A 21 5.56 0.63 1.62
N ARG A 22 6.31 1.49 2.32
CA ARG A 22 6.75 1.20 3.68
C ARG A 22 5.59 0.97 4.64
N ALA A 23 4.53 1.77 4.54
CA ALA A 23 3.35 1.62 5.38
C ALA A 23 2.61 0.31 5.06
N LEU A 24 2.55 -0.09 3.79
CA LEU A 24 1.98 -1.38 3.38
C LEU A 24 2.80 -2.56 3.89
N LEU A 25 4.13 -2.46 3.90
CA LEU A 25 5.03 -3.47 4.45
C LEU A 25 4.94 -3.56 5.98
N GLU A 26 4.83 -2.43 6.67
CA GLU A 26 4.59 -2.39 8.12
C GLU A 26 3.25 -3.07 8.46
N GLU A 27 2.18 -2.75 7.70
CA GLU A 27 0.88 -3.43 7.83
C GLU A 27 0.98 -4.94 7.56
N MET A 28 1.76 -5.35 6.55
CA MET A 28 2.02 -6.76 6.23
C MET A 28 2.60 -7.50 7.45
N ILE A 29 3.57 -6.89 8.14
CA ILE A 29 4.20 -7.45 9.35
C ILE A 29 3.19 -7.50 10.49
N GLU A 30 2.44 -6.42 10.74
CA GLU A 30 1.44 -6.34 11.82
C GLU A 30 0.34 -7.39 11.67
N LYS A 31 -0.07 -7.67 10.43
CA LYS A 31 -1.12 -8.66 10.12
C LYS A 31 -0.59 -10.07 9.91
N GLY A 32 0.72 -10.30 9.98
CA GLY A 32 1.32 -11.62 9.73
C GLY A 32 1.16 -12.11 8.29
N ALA A 33 1.10 -11.19 7.33
CA ALA A 33 0.98 -11.52 5.92
C ALA A 33 2.31 -12.03 5.32
N SER A 34 2.24 -13.02 4.42
CA SER A 34 3.39 -13.59 3.72
C SER A 34 3.76 -12.83 2.45
N ASP A 35 2.76 -12.25 1.77
CA ASP A 35 2.94 -11.59 0.47
C ASP A 35 2.13 -10.29 0.41
N LEU A 36 2.70 -9.27 -0.23
CA LEU A 36 2.02 -8.04 -0.62
C LEU A 36 1.85 -8.01 -2.14
N HIS A 37 0.61 -7.95 -2.59
CA HIS A 37 0.23 -7.83 -3.98
C HIS A 37 -0.16 -6.39 -4.32
N VAL A 38 0.52 -5.82 -5.30
CA VAL A 38 0.29 -4.46 -5.82
C VAL A 38 -0.06 -4.58 -7.30
N THR A 39 -1.27 -4.21 -7.70
CA THR A 39 -1.76 -4.36 -9.08
C THR A 39 -2.69 -3.22 -9.44
N ALA A 40 -2.53 -2.68 -10.65
CA ALA A 40 -3.36 -1.58 -11.13
C ALA A 40 -4.81 -2.03 -11.32
N GLY A 41 -5.76 -1.16 -10.95
CA GLY A 41 -7.19 -1.44 -11.00
C GLY A 41 -7.75 -2.13 -9.75
N GLU A 42 -6.90 -2.51 -8.80
CA GLU A 42 -7.30 -3.12 -7.54
C GLU A 42 -6.68 -2.38 -6.34
N ARG A 43 -7.24 -2.62 -5.15
CA ARG A 43 -6.61 -2.22 -3.88
C ARG A 43 -5.36 -3.08 -3.64
N PRO A 44 -4.36 -2.61 -2.88
CA PRO A 44 -3.27 -3.47 -2.44
C PRO A 44 -3.84 -4.64 -1.65
N LYS A 45 -3.35 -5.85 -1.91
CA LYS A 45 -3.82 -7.07 -1.23
C LYS A 45 -2.69 -7.71 -0.46
N LEU A 46 -3.04 -8.30 0.67
CA LEU A 46 -2.14 -9.04 1.55
C LEU A 46 -2.53 -10.51 1.51
N ARG A 47 -1.54 -11.40 1.52
CA ARG A 47 -1.78 -12.83 1.72
C ARG A 47 -1.56 -13.17 3.19
N ILE A 48 -2.60 -13.55 3.91
CA ILE A 48 -2.56 -13.93 5.33
C ILE A 48 -3.06 -15.37 5.44
N ASP A 49 -2.26 -16.27 6.01
CA ASP A 49 -2.60 -17.69 6.18
C ASP A 49 -3.10 -18.38 4.89
N GLY A 50 -2.55 -17.98 3.74
CA GLY A 50 -2.94 -18.51 2.42
C GLY A 50 -4.17 -17.85 1.78
N HIS A 51 -4.83 -16.92 2.47
CA HIS A 51 -5.98 -16.18 1.97
C HIS A 51 -5.58 -14.76 1.52
N ILE A 52 -6.09 -14.34 0.36
CA ILE A 52 -5.89 -12.98 -0.15
C ILE A 52 -6.97 -12.06 0.44
N THR A 53 -6.54 -11.00 1.11
CA THR A 53 -7.39 -10.00 1.75
C THR A 53 -6.96 -8.59 1.35
N ASP A 54 -7.89 -7.64 1.23
CA ASP A 54 -7.54 -6.25 0.96
C ASP A 54 -6.74 -5.64 2.14
N SER A 55 -5.80 -4.75 1.83
CA SER A 55 -5.11 -3.95 2.83
C SER A 55 -6.02 -2.86 3.40
N GLY A 56 -5.58 -2.21 4.47
CA GLY A 56 -6.25 -1.06 5.08
C GLY A 56 -6.30 0.18 4.18
N ALA A 57 -5.67 0.15 3.01
CA ALA A 57 -5.75 1.23 2.03
C ALA A 57 -7.03 1.08 1.18
N ASP A 58 -7.93 2.06 1.27
CA ASP A 58 -9.16 2.13 0.44
C ASP A 58 -8.92 2.62 -0.99
N HIS A 59 -7.69 3.03 -1.31
CA HIS A 59 -7.31 3.53 -2.64
C HIS A 59 -7.11 2.40 -3.64
N VAL A 60 -7.80 2.50 -4.78
CA VAL A 60 -7.57 1.63 -5.95
C VAL A 60 -6.33 2.12 -6.68
N LEU A 61 -5.35 1.23 -6.83
CA LEU A 61 -4.08 1.56 -7.44
C LEU A 61 -4.24 1.90 -8.92
N THR A 62 -3.70 3.03 -9.35
CA THR A 62 -3.54 3.35 -10.77
C THR A 62 -2.21 2.78 -11.29
N PRO A 63 -2.02 2.64 -12.62
CA PRO A 63 -0.72 2.24 -13.18
C PRO A 63 0.43 3.16 -12.73
N LYS A 64 0.14 4.45 -12.55
CA LYS A 64 1.11 5.43 -12.05
C LYS A 64 1.47 5.17 -10.59
N ASP A 65 0.50 4.79 -9.75
CA ASP A 65 0.75 4.48 -8.35
C ASP A 65 1.61 3.21 -8.23
N CYS A 66 1.28 2.16 -8.98
CA CYS A 66 2.09 0.94 -9.03
C CYS A 66 3.54 1.24 -9.41
N LEU A 67 3.74 2.04 -10.47
CA LEU A 67 5.09 2.43 -10.91
C LEU A 67 5.83 3.22 -9.83
N GLN A 68 5.15 4.17 -9.18
CA GLN A 68 5.72 4.98 -8.11
C GLN A 68 6.14 4.12 -6.89
N LEU A 69 5.30 3.15 -6.51
CA LEU A 69 5.60 2.22 -5.42
C LEU A 69 6.81 1.35 -5.76
N THR A 70 6.84 0.75 -6.95
CA THR A 70 7.98 -0.05 -7.41
C THR A 70 9.25 0.80 -7.44
N TYR A 71 9.22 1.99 -8.03
CA TYR A 71 10.41 2.85 -8.17
C TYR A 71 10.92 3.39 -6.83
N SER A 72 10.10 3.35 -5.77
CA SER A 72 10.51 3.77 -4.43
C SER A 72 11.52 2.82 -3.77
N ILE A 73 11.57 1.56 -4.22
CA ILE A 73 12.50 0.53 -3.70
C ILE A 73 13.59 0.13 -4.69
N LEU A 74 13.48 0.53 -5.96
CA LEU A 74 14.49 0.24 -6.97
C LEU A 74 15.61 1.27 -6.99
N THR A 75 16.84 0.79 -7.13
CA THR A 75 18.00 1.60 -7.52
C THR A 75 17.93 1.99 -8.99
N GLU A 76 18.69 3.01 -9.40
CA GLU A 76 18.72 3.47 -10.81
C GLU A 76 19.13 2.37 -11.81
N ASN A 77 20.04 1.47 -11.41
CA ASN A 77 20.42 0.33 -12.25
C ASN A 77 19.28 -0.70 -12.36
N GLN A 78 18.55 -0.95 -11.28
CA GLN A 78 17.39 -1.84 -11.27
C GLN A 78 16.24 -1.28 -12.11
N LYS A 79 15.96 0.03 -12.03
CA LYS A 79 14.94 0.69 -12.87
C LYS A 79 15.23 0.51 -14.35
N LYS A 80 16.47 0.75 -14.79
CA LYS A 80 16.87 0.56 -16.19
C LYS A 80 16.66 -0.88 -16.66
N ARG A 81 16.98 -1.86 -15.82
CA ARG A 81 16.75 -3.27 -16.11
C ARG A 81 15.26 -3.58 -16.23
N PHE A 82 14.46 -3.13 -15.26
CA PHE A 82 13.01 -3.27 -15.31
C PHE A 82 12.38 -2.66 -16.58
N GLU A 83 12.85 -1.47 -17.00
CA GLU A 83 12.37 -0.81 -18.24
C GLU A 83 12.82 -1.50 -19.55
N THR A 84 13.87 -2.33 -19.50
CA THR A 84 14.40 -3.03 -20.69
C THR A 84 13.92 -4.48 -20.78
N GLU A 85 13.78 -5.14 -19.63
CA GLU A 85 13.46 -6.56 -19.50
C GLU A 85 11.97 -6.79 -19.19
N ASP A 86 11.19 -5.73 -18.89
CA ASP A 86 9.79 -5.75 -18.43
C ASP A 86 9.53 -6.55 -17.12
N GLU A 87 10.59 -7.12 -16.53
CA GLU A 87 10.59 -7.91 -15.31
C GLU A 87 11.84 -7.62 -14.48
N LEU A 88 11.73 -7.77 -13.16
CA LEU A 88 12.87 -7.68 -12.26
C LEU A 88 12.61 -8.47 -10.97
N ASP A 89 13.50 -9.41 -10.65
CA ASP A 89 13.57 -10.08 -9.35
C ASP A 89 14.77 -9.54 -8.55
N PHE A 90 14.54 -9.15 -7.30
CA PHE A 90 15.57 -8.62 -6.40
C PHE A 90 15.21 -8.77 -4.92
N SER A 91 16.18 -8.52 -4.05
CA SER A 91 16.01 -8.45 -2.60
C SER A 91 16.81 -7.26 -2.06
N PHE A 92 16.36 -6.68 -0.94
CA PHE A 92 16.96 -5.50 -0.31
C PHE A 92 17.04 -5.64 1.21
#